data_AF-A0A4Q6C734-F1
#
_entry.id   AF-A0A4Q6C734-F1
#
_cell.length_a   1.000
_cell.length_b   1.000
_cell.length_c   1.000
_cell.angle_alpha   90.00
_cell.angle_beta   90.00
_cell.angle_gamma   90.00
#
_symmetry.space_group_name_H-M   'P 1'
#
loop_
_entity.id
_entity.type
_entity.pdbx_description
1 polymer ?
#
loop_
_entity_poly.entity_id
_entity_poly.type
_entity_poly.pdbx_seq_one_letter_code
_entity_poly.pdbx_strand_id
1 'polypeptide(L)'
;YARGDVTTNSVEGFFSVFKRGMRGTYQHCAEKHLHRYLAEFDFRFNNRTALGIGDDVRTEELLRGVVGKRLTYETTNRGAGLAGA
;
A
#
# COMPACT_ATOMS: atom_id res chain seq x y z
N TYR A 1 -22.65 -9.66 1.78
CA TYR A 1 -24.11 -9.47 1.54
C TYR A 1 -24.31 -9.03 0.09
N ALA A 2 -25.37 -9.49 -0.59
CA ALA A 2 -25.63 -9.16 -1.99
C ALA A 2 -27.11 -8.76 -2.20
N ARG A 3 -27.34 -7.72 -3.01
CA ARG A 3 -28.67 -7.31 -3.48
C ARG A 3 -28.61 -7.22 -5.02
N GLY A 4 -29.10 -8.26 -5.69
CA GLY A 4 -28.92 -8.42 -7.14
C GLY A 4 -27.43 -8.55 -7.49
N ASP A 5 -26.97 -7.82 -8.51
CA ASP A 5 -25.56 -7.81 -8.94
C ASP A 5 -24.64 -6.96 -8.03
N VAL A 6 -25.21 -6.24 -7.06
CA VAL A 6 -24.44 -5.42 -6.12
C VAL A 6 -24.04 -6.25 -4.91
N THR A 7 -22.73 -6.40 -4.68
CA THR A 7 -22.19 -7.20 -3.58
C THR A 7 -21.18 -6.41 -2.76
N THR A 8 -21.11 -6.70 -1.46
CA THR A 8 -20.08 -6.16 -0.55
C THR A 8 -18.82 -7.03 -0.52
N ASN A 9 -18.77 -8.11 -1.31
CA ASN A 9 -17.70 -9.11 -1.24
C ASN A 9 -16.32 -8.51 -1.56
N SER A 10 -16.25 -7.55 -2.49
CA SER A 10 -14.99 -6.89 -2.83
C SER A 10 -14.43 -6.06 -1.68
N VAL A 11 -15.28 -5.26 -1.03
CA VAL A 11 -14.87 -4.39 0.08
C VAL A 11 -14.57 -5.21 1.35
N GLU A 12 -15.37 -6.23 1.63
CA GLU A 12 -15.14 -7.16 2.74
C GLU A 12 -13.83 -7.94 2.54
N GLY A 13 -13.56 -8.37 1.30
CA GLY A 13 -12.31 -9.03 0.92
C GLY A 13 -11.09 -8.14 1.14
N PHE A 14 -11.15 -6.89 0.68
CA PHE A 14 -10.09 -5.90 0.90
C PHE A 14 -9.78 -5.71 2.39
N PHE A 15 -10.79 -5.40 3.20
CA PHE A 15 -10.59 -5.15 4.63
C PHE A 15 -10.18 -6.39 5.40
N SER A 16 -10.54 -7.59 4.94
CA SER A 16 -10.09 -8.84 5.56
C SER A 16 -8.58 -9.03 5.40
N VAL A 17 -8.05 -8.77 4.20
CA VAL A 17 -6.60 -8.83 3.94
C VAL A 17 -5.86 -7.73 4.70
N PHE A 18 -6.37 -6.50 4.66
CA PHE A 18 -5.79 -5.36 5.38
C PHE A 18 -5.65 -5.64 6.89
N LYS A 19 -6.74 -6.09 7.55
CA LYS A 19 -6.72 -6.40 8.98
C LYS A 19 -5.73 -7.51 9.33
N ARG A 20 -5.60 -8.53 8.48
CA ARG A 20 -4.60 -9.61 8.68
C ARG A 20 -3.18 -9.09 8.53
N GLY A 21 -2.94 -8.23 7.54
CA GLY A 21 -1.67 -7.55 7.32
C GLY A 21 -1.26 -6.65 8.49
N MET A 22 -2.20 -5.92 9.09
CA MET A 22 -1.94 -5.11 10.28
C MET A 22 -1.51 -5.96 11.47
N ARG A 23 -2.11 -7.14 11.67
CA ARG A 23 -1.75 -8.03 12.78
C ARG A 23 -0.44 -8.79 12.55
N GLY A 24 -0.11 -9.12 11.30
CA GLY A 24 1.06 -9.92 10.95
C GLY A 24 2.26 -9.07 10.53
N THR A 25 2.16 -8.38 9.40
CA THR A 25 3.26 -7.62 8.80
C THR A 25 3.55 -6.33 9.56
N TYR A 26 2.52 -5.59 9.98
CA TYR A 26 2.65 -4.29 10.64
C TYR A 26 2.30 -4.36 12.13
N GLN A 27 2.91 -5.30 12.86
CA GLN A 27 2.65 -5.50 14.30
C GLN A 27 2.90 -4.22 15.13
N HIS A 28 3.84 -3.38 14.70
CA HIS A 28 4.12 -2.06 15.28
C HIS A 28 3.57 -0.96 14.38
N CYS A 29 2.26 -0.97 14.18
CA CYS A 29 1.57 0.07 13.42
C CYS A 29 1.62 1.40 14.19
N ALA A 30 2.11 2.45 13.54
CA ALA A 30 2.04 3.81 14.05
C ALA A 30 1.04 4.62 13.23
N GLU A 31 0.16 5.36 13.90
CA GLU A 31 -0.91 6.15 13.27
C GLU A 31 -0.37 7.11 12.19
N LYS A 32 0.80 7.71 12.44
CA LYS A 32 1.51 8.59 11.50
C LYS A 32 1.85 7.95 10.15
N HIS A 33 1.78 6.62 10.03
CA HIS A 33 2.06 5.87 8.79
C HIS A 33 0.82 5.20 8.19
N LEU A 34 -0.36 5.39 8.77
CA LEU A 34 -1.59 4.72 8.34
C LEU A 34 -1.89 4.95 6.85
N HIS A 35 -1.67 6.17 6.37
CA HIS A 35 -1.82 6.53 4.95
C HIS A 35 -0.92 5.69 4.02
N ARG A 36 0.29 5.34 4.45
CA ARG A 36 1.23 4.53 3.65
C ARG A 36 0.80 3.08 3.62
N TYR A 37 0.36 2.54 4.75
CA TYR A 37 -0.17 1.18 4.81
C TYR A 37 -1.38 1.02 3.90
N LEU A 38 -2.34 1.95 3.97
CA LEU A 38 -3.53 1.92 3.10
C LEU A 38 -3.16 2.00 1.62
N ALA A 39 -2.26 2.90 1.24
CA ALA A 39 -1.80 3.02 -0.15
C ALA A 39 -1.15 1.73 -0.66
N GLU A 40 -0.37 1.04 0.17
CA GLU A 40 0.26 -0.22 -0.19
C GLU A 40 -0.77 -1.34 -0.38
N PHE A 41 -1.76 -1.47 0.51
CA PHE A 41 -2.80 -2.48 0.39
C PHE A 41 -3.73 -2.21 -0.79
N ASP A 42 -4.05 -0.96 -1.07
CA ASP A 42 -4.80 -0.56 -2.26
C ASP A 42 -4.06 -0.96 -3.54
N PHE A 43 -2.77 -0.62 -3.63
CA PHE A 43 -1.93 -1.02 -4.76
C PHE A 43 -1.91 -2.54 -4.95
N ARG A 44 -1.70 -3.31 -3.88
CA ARG A 44 -1.68 -4.79 -3.94
C ARG A 44 -3.01 -5.40 -4.34
N PHE A 45 -4.13 -4.85 -3.84
CA PHE A 45 -5.45 -5.39 -4.12
C PHE A 45 -5.82 -5.14 -5.58
N ASN A 46 -5.53 -3.95 -6.11
CA ASN A 46 -5.85 -3.58 -7.49
C ASN A 46 -4.88 -4.17 -8.51
N ASN A 47 -3.62 -4.44 -8.12
CA ASN A 47 -2.61 -5.06 -8.99
C ASN A 47 -2.39 -6.53 -8.64
N ARG A 48 -3.42 -7.36 -8.89
CA ARG A 48 -3.38 -8.81 -8.61
C ARG A 48 -3.70 -9.63 -9.85
N THR A 49 -3.19 -10.87 -9.88
CA THR A 49 -3.40 -11.83 -10.98
C THR A 49 -4.87 -12.09 -11.30
N ALA A 50 -5.74 -12.08 -10.28
CA ALA A 50 -7.18 -12.26 -10.48
C ALA A 50 -7.86 -11.12 -11.28
N LEU A 51 -7.18 -9.98 -11.47
CA LEU A 51 -7.61 -8.88 -12.34
C LEU A 51 -6.87 -8.88 -13.69
N GLY A 52 -6.15 -9.96 -14.02
CA GLY A 52 -5.34 -10.06 -15.24
C GLY A 52 -3.99 -9.35 -15.17
N ILE A 53 -3.60 -8.86 -13.99
CA ILE A 53 -2.31 -8.17 -13.80
C ILE A 53 -1.27 -9.17 -13.33
N GLY A 54 -0.33 -9.48 -14.22
CA GLY A 54 0.83 -10.33 -13.95
C GLY A 54 1.89 -9.64 -13.08
N ASP A 55 2.86 -10.42 -12.60
CA ASP A 55 3.94 -9.93 -11.76
C ASP A 55 4.87 -8.94 -12.51
N ASP A 56 5.03 -9.13 -13.82
CA ASP A 56 5.76 -8.27 -14.73
C ASP A 56 5.13 -6.88 -14.80
N VAL A 57 3.83 -6.81 -15.11
CA VAL A 57 3.07 -5.56 -15.20
C VAL A 57 3.00 -4.88 -13.84
N ARG A 58 2.76 -5.64 -12.77
CA ARG A 58 2.75 -5.10 -11.41
C ARG A 58 4.10 -4.49 -11.02
N THR A 59 5.20 -5.11 -11.43
CA THR A 59 6.55 -4.59 -11.17
C THR A 59 6.76 -3.29 -11.92
N GLU A 60 6.34 -3.22 -13.18
CA GLU A 60 6.44 -1.99 -13.98
C GLU A 60 5.65 -0.83 -13.35
N GLU A 61 4.41 -1.07 -12.93
CA GLU A 61 3.57 -0.07 -12.26
C GLU A 61 4.19 0.42 -10.94
N LEU A 62 4.81 -0.50 -10.17
CA LEU A 62 5.55 -0.13 -8.97
C LEU A 62 6.74 0.78 -9.31
N LEU A 63 7.52 0.43 -10.33
CA LEU A 63 8.72 1.19 -10.72
C LEU A 63 8.38 2.61 -11.19
N ARG A 64 7.25 2.80 -11.89
CA ARG A 64 6.76 4.14 -12.27
C ARG A 64 6.57 5.04 -11.05
N GLY A 65 6.08 4.48 -9.94
CA GLY A 65 5.87 5.21 -8.69
C GLY A 65 7.15 5.60 -7.92
N VAL A 66 8.30 4.99 -8.26
CA VAL A 66 9.60 5.17 -7.58
C VAL A 66 10.43 6.31 -8.20
N VAL A 67 10.14 6.70 -9.45
CA VAL A 67 10.88 7.75 -10.16
C VAL A 67 10.91 9.04 -9.34
N GLY A 68 12.10 9.59 -9.12
CA GLY A 68 12.32 10.82 -8.34
C GLY A 68 12.26 10.65 -6.81
N LYS A 69 11.95 9.46 -6.28
CA LYS A 69 11.86 9.18 -4.84
C LYS A 69 13.03 8.37 -4.29
N ARG A 70 14.13 8.30 -5.04
CA ARG A 70 15.33 7.54 -4.64
C ARG A 70 15.95 8.16 -3.39
N LEU A 71 16.06 7.35 -2.33
CA LEU A 71 16.76 7.74 -1.12
C LEU A 71 18.27 7.53 -1.30
N THR A 72 19.05 8.61 -1.22
CA THR A 72 20.52 8.56 -1.21
C THR A 72 21.03 8.77 0.21
N TYR A 73 22.24 8.28 0.51
CA TYR A 73 22.85 8.41 1.84
C TYR A 73 22.88 9.87 2.32
N GLU A 74 23.27 10.80 1.44
CA GLU A 74 23.29 12.24 1.71
C GLU A 74 21.91 12.83 2.09
N THR A 75 20.82 12.25 1.57
CA THR A 75 19.45 12.77 1.78
C THR A 75 18.84 12.28 3.09
N THR A 76 19.34 11.17 3.65
CA THR A 76 18.77 10.56 4.88
C THR A 76 18.76 11.51 6.08
N ASN A 77 19.74 12.41 6.17
CA ASN A 77 19.87 13.35 7.28
C ASN A 77 19.15 14.69 7.05
N ARG A 78 18.70 14.98 5.81
CA ARG A 78 18.11 16.28 5.43
C ARG A 78 16.69 16.47 5.99
N GLY A 79 15.96 15.39 6.26
CA GLY A 79 14.60 15.43 6.81
C GLY A 79 14.51 15.58 8.34
N ALA A 80 15.61 15.36 9.08
CA ALA A 80 15.61 15.42 10.54
C ALA A 80 15.84 16.84 11.11
N GLY A 81 16.32 17.79 10.29
CA GLY A 81 16.74 19.13 10.74
C GLY A 81 15.71 20.26 10.58
N LEU A 82 14.55 20.02 9.98
CA LEU A 82 13.56 21.08 9.65
C LEU A 82 12.30 21.07 10.54
N ALA A 83 12.22 20.18 11.52
CA ALA A 83 11.07 20.08 12.44
C ALA A 83 11.32 20.76 13.81
N GLY A 84 12.28 21.68 13.88
CA GLY A 84 12.73 22.31 15.13
C GLY A 84 13.08 23.80 15.02
N ALA A 85 12.41 24.53 14.12
CA ALA A 85 12.46 25.99 14.05
C ALA A 85 11.04 26.55 14.03
#